data_AF-A0A973BWF0-F1
#
_entry.id   AF-A0A973BWF0-F1
#
_cell.length_a   1.000
_cell.length_b   1.000
_cell.length_c   1.000
_cell.angle_alpha   90.00
_cell.angle_beta   90.00
_cell.angle_gamma   90.00
#
_symmetry.space_group_name_H-M   'P 1'
#
loop_
_entity.id
_entity.type
_entity.pdbx_description
1 polymer ?
#
loop_
_entity_poly.entity_id
_entity_poly.type
_entity_poly.pdbx_seq_one_letter_code
_entity_poly.pdbx_strand_id
1 'polypeptide(L)' 'MSTRRRDVVRGGAEAIVALAEVPVYARVGVVESAVGPAVIEVELNEPALGLHLDPDAPARFADVVLDAVSTVAS' A
#
# COMPACT_ATOMS: atom_id res chain seq x y z
N MET A 1 -2.78 21.64 -10.77
CA MET A 1 -2.55 20.52 -9.84
C MET A 1 -1.78 21.03 -8.62
N SER A 2 -2.38 21.01 -7.42
CA SER A 2 -1.74 21.54 -6.19
C SER A 2 -0.44 20.78 -5.86
N THR A 3 0.61 21.50 -5.46
CA THR A 3 1.95 20.96 -5.16
C THR A 3 1.90 19.77 -4.19
N ARG A 4 1.08 19.87 -3.14
CA ARG A 4 0.94 18.83 -2.09
C ARG A 4 0.55 17.43 -2.61
N ARG A 5 -0.24 17.32 -3.69
CA ARG A 5 -0.65 16.01 -4.24
C ARG A 5 0.46 15.31 -5.01
N ARG A 6 1.31 16.07 -5.69
CA ARG A 6 2.52 15.52 -6.33
C ARG A 6 3.51 15.02 -5.27
N ASP A 7 3.52 15.67 -4.12
CA ASP A 7 4.42 15.32 -3.02
C ASP A 7 4.05 13.99 -2.35
N VAL A 8 2.77 13.63 -2.25
CA VAL A 8 2.36 12.33 -1.67
C VAL A 8 2.71 11.16 -2.58
N VAL A 9 2.37 11.22 -3.87
CA VAL A 9 2.68 10.15 -4.82
C VAL A 9 4.19 9.95 -4.94
N ARG A 10 4.93 11.06 -5.05
CA ARG A 10 6.39 11.03 -5.09
C ARG A 10 6.98 10.51 -3.77
N GLY A 11 6.52 11.01 -2.63
CA GLY A 11 7.00 10.58 -1.31
C GLY A 11 6.70 9.11 -1.04
N GLY A 12 5.54 8.60 -1.49
CA GLY A 12 5.23 7.18 -1.43
C GLY A 12 6.17 6.33 -2.31
N ALA A 13 6.46 6.79 -3.53
CA ALA A 13 7.42 6.11 -4.41
C ALA A 13 8.85 6.13 -3.83
N GLU A 14 9.29 7.26 -3.28
CA GLU A 14 10.58 7.40 -2.60
C GLU A 14 10.66 6.49 -1.36
N ALA A 15 9.58 6.40 -0.58
CA ALA A 15 9.51 5.50 0.56
C ALA A 15 9.62 4.04 0.14
N ILE A 16 8.92 3.62 -0.92
CA ILE A 16 9.02 2.24 -1.46
C ILE A 16 10.45 1.92 -1.91
N VAL A 17 11.13 2.85 -2.60
CA VAL A 17 12.53 2.67 -3.03
C VAL A 17 13.50 2.61 -1.84
N ALA A 18 13.16 3.30 -0.74
CA ALA A 18 14.00 3.32 0.46
C ALA A 18 13.82 2.09 1.37
N LEU A 19 12.80 1.24 1.13
CA LEU A 19 12.63 0.00 1.90
C LEU A 19 13.73 -1.00 1.54
N ALA A 20 14.22 -1.72 2.56
CA ALA A 20 15.21 -2.78 2.38
C ALA A 20 14.66 -3.95 1.55
N GLU A 21 13.34 -4.14 1.59
CA GLU A 21 12.61 -5.20 0.89
C GLU A 21 11.32 -4.62 0.27
N VAL A 22 10.84 -5.26 -0.80
CA VAL A 22 9.57 -4.88 -1.41
C VAL A 22 8.42 -5.27 -0.46
N PRO A 23 7.52 -4.34 -0.09
CA PRO A 23 6.45 -4.66 0.84
C PRO A 23 5.43 -5.60 0.20
N VAL A 24 5.00 -6.61 0.96
CA VAL A 24 4.01 -7.62 0.53
C VAL A 24 2.62 -7.01 0.32
N TYR A 25 2.31 -5.96 1.08
CA TYR A 25 1.04 -5.26 1.04
C TYR A 25 1.23 -3.75 1.26
N ALA A 26 0.27 -2.96 0.81
CA ALA A 26 0.19 -1.53 1.07
C ALA A 26 -1.28 -1.08 1.08
N ARG A 27 -1.58 0.02 1.78
CA ARG A 27 -2.87 0.73 1.63
C ARG A 27 -2.63 2.08 0.98
N VAL A 28 -3.38 2.37 -0.08
CA VAL A 28 -3.32 3.66 -0.79
C VAL A 28 -4.64 4.39 -0.57
N GLY A 29 -4.58 5.49 0.19
CA GLY A 29 -5.71 6.38 0.40
C GLY A 29 -5.89 7.31 -0.80
N VAL A 30 -7.08 7.31 -1.40
CA VAL A 30 -7.41 8.12 -2.59
C VAL A 30 -8.68 8.91 -2.34
N VAL A 31 -8.72 10.16 -2.80
CA VAL A 31 -9.93 11.01 -2.81
C VAL A 31 -10.24 11.48 -4.22
N GLU A 32 -11.52 11.67 -4.52
CA GLU A 32 -11.93 12.29 -5.78
C GLU A 32 -11.55 13.78 -5.80
N SER A 33 -11.22 14.31 -6.97
CA SER A 33 -10.88 15.71 -7.09
C SER A 33 -11.34 16.35 -8.39
N ALA A 34 -11.20 17.67 -8.50
CA ALA A 34 -11.57 18.41 -9.71
C ALA A 34 -10.87 17.95 -11.01
N VAL A 35 -9.81 17.14 -10.90
CA VAL A 35 -9.04 16.60 -12.04
C VAL A 35 -8.97 15.06 -12.03
N GLY A 36 -9.80 14.40 -11.22
CA GLY A 36 -9.79 12.94 -11.05
C GLY A 36 -9.22 12.48 -9.70
N PRO A 37 -9.05 11.16 -9.51
CA PRO A 37 -8.56 10.56 -8.27
C PRO A 37 -7.17 11.10 -7.87
N ALA A 38 -7.00 11.41 -6.59
CA ALA A 38 -5.76 11.90 -6.02
C ALA A 38 -5.36 11.09 -4.78
N VAL A 39 -4.12 10.61 -4.76
CA VAL A 39 -3.55 9.94 -3.58
C VAL A 39 -3.32 10.96 -2.48
N ILE A 40 -3.71 10.60 -1.25
CA ILE A 40 -3.54 11.40 -0.04
C ILE A 40 -2.65 10.72 1.00
N GLU A 41 -2.50 9.40 0.93
CA GLU A 41 -1.72 8.61 1.88
C GLU A 41 -1.26 7.29 1.24
N VAL A 42 -0.10 6.80 1.68
CA VAL A 42 0.37 5.43 1.45
C VAL A 42 0.86 4.86 2.77
N GLU A 43 0.26 3.77 3.24
CA GLU A 43 0.69 3.03 4.43
C GLU A 43 1.38 1.73 4.02
N LEU A 44 2.62 1.53 4.49
CA LEU A 44 3.47 0.40 4.09
C LEU A 44 3.80 -0.58 5.24
N ASN A 45 3.96 -0.08 6.47
CA ASN A 45 4.41 -0.91 7.60
C ASN A 45 3.25 -1.58 8.35
N GLU A 46 2.29 -0.78 8.82
CA GLU A 46 1.15 -1.24 9.62
C GLU A 46 -0.18 -0.71 9.08
N PRO A 47 -0.53 -1.06 7.82
CA PRO A 47 -1.74 -0.53 7.22
C PRO A 47 -3.00 -1.13 7.84
N ALA A 48 -4.00 -0.30 8.09
CA ALA A 48 -5.33 -0.81 8.39
C ALA A 48 -6.01 -1.28 7.08
N LEU A 49 -5.81 -2.55 6.73
CA LEU A 49 -6.21 -3.16 5.45
C LEU A 49 -7.72 -3.39 5.27
N GLY A 50 -8.53 -3.23 6.32
CA GLY A 50 -9.98 -3.40 6.21
C GLY A 50 -10.42 -4.81 5.80
N LEU A 51 -9.70 -5.86 6.21
CA LEU A 51 -9.94 -7.25 5.79
C LEU A 51 -11.37 -7.76 6.04
N HIS A 52 -12.13 -7.14 6.94
CA HIS A 52 -13.53 -7.49 7.22
C HIS A 52 -14.53 -6.92 6.21
N LEU A 53 -14.10 -6.03 5.31
CA LEU A 53 -14.95 -5.38 4.32
C LEU A 53 -15.16 -6.23 3.06
N ASP A 54 -14.31 -7.24 2.85
CA ASP A 54 -14.36 -8.19 1.74
C ASP A 54 -14.19 -9.60 2.31
N PRO A 55 -15.17 -10.50 2.16
CA PRO A 55 -15.12 -11.86 2.70
C PRO A 55 -13.88 -12.67 2.30
N ASP A 56 -13.30 -12.40 1.13
CA ASP A 56 -12.16 -13.14 0.59
C ASP A 56 -10.81 -12.45 0.92
N ALA A 57 -10.83 -11.21 1.42
CA ALA A 57 -9.60 -10.48 1.74
C ALA A 57 -8.71 -11.14 2.80
N PRO A 58 -9.23 -11.75 3.89
CA PRO A 58 -8.38 -12.43 4.86
C PRO A 58 -7.58 -13.59 4.26
N ALA A 59 -8.21 -14.36 3.36
CA ALA A 59 -7.55 -15.48 2.67
C ALA A 59 -6.43 -14.97 1.75
N ARG A 60 -6.72 -13.96 0.91
CA ARG A 60 -5.69 -13.36 0.03
C ARG A 60 -4.52 -12.78 0.81
N PHE A 61 -4.77 -12.15 1.96
CA PHE A 61 -3.73 -11.63 2.83
C PHE A 61 -2.86 -12.76 3.42
N ALA A 62 -3.49 -13.84 3.91
CA ALA A 62 -2.77 -14.99 4.44
C ALA A 62 -1.88 -15.65 3.38
N ASP A 63 -2.39 -15.82 2.16
CA ASP A 63 -1.66 -16.44 1.05
C ASP A 63 -0.37 -15.67 0.72
N VAL A 64 -0.44 -14.34 0.56
CA VAL A 64 0.74 -13.54 0.23
C VAL A 64 1.76 -13.48 1.37
N VAL A 65 1.30 -13.50 2.63
CA VAL A 65 2.20 -13.55 3.79
C VAL A 65 2.92 -14.90 3.85
N LEU A 66 2.20 -16.01 3.63
CA LEU A 66 2.77 -17.36 3.61
C LEU A 66 3.81 -17.53 2.50
N ASP A 67 3.55 -16.98 1.31
CA ASP A 67 4.49 -16.99 0.19
C ASP A 67 5.77 -16.20 0.51
N ALA A 68 5.62 -15.01 1.09
CA ALA A 68 6.75 -14.16 1.48
C ALA A 68 7.64 -14.82 2.53
N VAL A 69 7.06 -15.41 3.59
CA VAL A 69 7.87 -16.08 4.64
C VAL A 69 8.51 -17.38 4.14
N SER A 70 7.90 -18.07 3.17
CA SER A 70 8.48 -19.27 2.56
C SER A 70 9.70 -18.93 1.67
N THR A 71 9.64 -17.78 1.00
CA THR A 71 10.74 -17.26 0.18
C THR A 71 11.94 -16.84 1.04
N VAL A 72 11.70 -16.26 2.22
CA VAL A 72 12.77 -15.86 3.17
C VAL A 72 13.43 -17.06 3.85
N ALA A 73 12.72 -18.19 3.97
CA ALA A 73 13.21 -19.40 4.62
C ALA A 73 14.02 -20.35 3.69
N SER A 74 14.18 -20.00 2.42
CA SER A 74 14.88 -20.79 1.39
C SER A 74 16.28 -20.23 1.11
#